data_AF-A0A4R2NL91-F1
#
_entry.id   AF-A0A4R2NL91-F1
#
_cell.length_a   1.000
_cell.length_b   1.000
_cell.length_c   1.000
_cell.angle_alpha   90.00
_cell.angle_beta   90.00
_cell.angle_gamma   90.00
#
_symmetry.space_group_name_H-M   'P 1'
#
loop_
_entity.id
_entity.type
_entity.pdbx_description
1 polymer ?
#
loop_
_entity_poly.entity_id
_entity_poly.type
_entity_poly.pdbx_seq_one_letter_code
_entity_poly.pdbx_strand_id
1 'polypeptide(L)'
;MKNISLKMGVANATLILISFLLLFSFNHNESFIKLTFLSLSVFTGLILSSFGLFYSFKEKNLVTITKFILSLVLNLLFPLIILFLLAMNLNDFLNFL
;
A
#
# COMPACT_ATOMS: atom_id res chain seq x y z
N MET A 1 -16.73 -14.58 -9.33
CA MET A 1 -15.47 -14.17 -8.67
C MET A 1 -15.82 -13.32 -7.45
N LYS A 2 -15.94 -13.90 -6.25
CA LYS A 2 -16.29 -13.17 -5.02
C LYS A 2 -15.03 -12.97 -4.18
N ASN A 3 -14.91 -11.83 -3.52
CA ASN A 3 -13.84 -11.47 -2.57
C ASN A 3 -12.46 -11.26 -3.18
N ILE A 4 -12.34 -10.94 -4.48
CA ILE A 4 -11.04 -10.62 -5.07
C ILE A 4 -10.49 -9.34 -4.44
N SER A 5 -11.37 -8.36 -4.27
CA SER A 5 -11.09 -7.07 -3.65
C SER A 5 -10.44 -7.20 -2.26
N LEU A 6 -11.00 -8.07 -1.43
CA LEU A 6 -10.53 -8.32 -0.07
C LEU A 6 -9.20 -9.08 -0.05
N LYS A 7 -9.00 -10.04 -0.96
CA LYS A 7 -7.70 -10.74 -1.11
C LYS A 7 -6.59 -9.77 -1.53
N MET A 8 -6.88 -8.85 -2.46
CA MET A 8 -5.95 -7.80 -2.86
C MET A 8 -5.64 -6.87 -1.69
N GLY A 9 -6.66 -6.48 -0.91
CA GLY A 9 -6.46 -5.65 0.27
C GLY A 9 -5.57 -6.32 1.32
N VAL A 10 -5.78 -7.61 1.60
CA VAL A 10 -4.91 -8.37 2.51
C VAL A 10 -3.47 -8.44 1.97
N ALA A 11 -3.28 -8.73 0.68
CA ALA A 11 -1.95 -8.73 0.07
C ALA A 11 -1.25 -7.37 0.21
N ASN A 12 -1.99 -6.28 0.02
CA ASN A 12 -1.50 -4.92 0.19
C ASN A 12 -1.06 -4.65 1.63
N ALA A 13 -1.88 -5.05 2.62
CA ALA A 13 -1.54 -4.95 4.04
C ALA A 13 -0.30 -5.77 4.43
N THR A 14 -0.17 -6.99 3.88
CA THR A 14 1.04 -7.79 4.11
C THR A 14 2.28 -7.15 3.51
N LEU A 15 2.16 -6.52 2.34
CA LEU A 15 3.25 -5.82 1.68
C LEU A 15 3.72 -4.61 2.50
N ILE A 16 2.79 -3.84 3.08
CA ILE A 16 3.12 -2.76 4.05
C ILE A 16 3.96 -3.31 5.18
N LEU A 17 3.51 -4.40 5.81
CA LEU A 17 4.19 -4.98 6.97
C LEU A 17 5.60 -5.46 6.61
N ILE A 18 5.77 -6.10 5.46
CA ILE A 18 7.09 -6.51 4.95
C ILE A 18 7.98 -5.27 4.74
N SER A 19 7.48 -4.22 4.09
CA SER A 19 8.24 -2.99 3.88
C SER A 19 8.68 -2.34 5.19
N PHE A 20 7.84 -2.35 6.22
CA PHE A 20 8.22 -1.88 7.56
C PHE A 20 9.28 -2.77 8.21
N LEU A 21 9.13 -4.09 8.19
CA LEU A 21 10.13 -5.00 8.77
C LEU A 21 11.51 -4.83 8.10
N LEU A 22 11.54 -4.67 6.78
CA LEU A 22 12.77 -4.41 6.03
C LEU A 22 13.37 -3.03 6.36
N LEU A 23 12.53 -2.03 6.67
CA LEU A 23 13.02 -0.74 7.16
C LEU A 23 13.78 -0.86 8.48
N PHE A 24 13.39 -1.79 9.36
CA PHE A 24 14.02 -1.99 10.68
C PHE A 24 15.12 -3.06 10.73
N SER A 25 15.17 -4.00 9.78
CA SER A 25 16.04 -5.19 9.88
C SER A 25 17.45 -5.06 9.29
N PHE A 26 17.73 -4.06 8.44
CA PHE A 26 19.02 -3.98 7.71
C PHE A 26 20.02 -3.00 8.34
N ASN A 27 21.28 -3.45 8.44
CA ASN A 27 22.43 -2.63 8.84
C ASN A 27 22.67 -1.48 7.84
N HIS A 28 23.28 -0.38 8.30
CA HIS A 28 23.51 0.86 7.54
C HIS A 28 24.22 0.68 6.17
N ASN A 29 24.96 -0.41 5.97
CA ASN A 29 25.75 -0.66 4.75
C ASN A 29 24.93 -1.17 3.55
N GLU A 30 23.65 -1.54 3.71
CA GLU A 30 22.81 -2.08 2.63
C GLU A 30 21.77 -1.07 2.11
N SER A 31 22.10 0.22 2.16
CA SER A 31 21.17 1.31 1.84
C SER A 31 20.58 1.26 0.42
N PHE A 32 21.38 0.85 -0.58
CA PHE A 32 20.91 0.75 -1.97
C PHE A 32 19.90 -0.38 -2.20
N ILE A 33 20.16 -1.57 -1.64
CA ILE A 33 19.26 -2.73 -1.75
C ILE A 33 17.94 -2.42 -1.04
N LYS A 34 18.02 -1.77 0.12
CA LYS A 34 16.85 -1.32 0.87
C LYS A 34 15.99 -0.35 0.06
N LEU A 35 16.61 0.64 -0.59
CA LEU A 35 15.91 1.65 -1.36
C LEU A 35 15.25 1.08 -2.62
N THR A 36 15.93 0.14 -3.32
CA THR A 36 15.37 -0.55 -4.48
C THR A 36 14.21 -1.47 -4.11
N PHE A 37 14.30 -2.20 -2.99
CA PHE A 37 13.19 -3.00 -2.52
C PHE A 37 12.00 -2.14 -2.09
N LEU A 38 12.26 -1.04 -1.38
CA LEU A 38 11.21 -0.09 -0.98
C LEU A 38 10.52 0.52 -2.19
N SER A 39 11.26 0.96 -3.21
CA SER A 39 10.65 1.51 -4.43
C SER A 39 9.78 0.47 -5.15
N LEU A 40 10.26 -0.77 -5.28
CA LEU A 40 9.49 -1.86 -5.87
C LEU A 40 8.21 -2.16 -5.06
N SER A 41 8.31 -2.14 -3.72
CA SER A 41 7.16 -2.30 -2.83
C SER A 41 6.14 -1.19 -3.03
N VAL A 42 6.59 0.06 -3.18
CA VAL A 42 5.73 1.22 -3.45
C VAL A 42 4.96 1.05 -4.76
N PHE A 43 5.64 0.71 -5.85
CA PHE A 43 4.99 0.46 -7.14
C PHE A 43 3.97 -0.68 -7.06
N THR A 44 4.36 -1.80 -6.44
CA THR A 44 3.51 -2.99 -6.33
C THR A 44 2.27 -2.71 -5.48
N GLY A 45 2.43 -2.01 -4.36
CA GLY A 45 1.32 -1.66 -3.48
C GLY A 45 0.34 -0.70 -4.15
N LEU A 46 0.80 0.28 -4.92
CA LEU A 46 -0.09 1.17 -5.69
C LEU A 46 -0.89 0.43 -6.77
N ILE A 47 -0.26 -0.52 -7.46
CA ILE A 47 -0.94 -1.37 -8.45
C ILE A 47 -2.01 -2.22 -7.76
N LEU A 48 -1.67 -2.91 -6.67
CA LEU A 48 -2.61 -3.73 -5.89
C LEU A 48 -3.79 -2.90 -5.37
N SER A 49 -3.52 -1.71 -4.86
CA SER A 49 -4.54 -0.77 -4.39
C SER A 49 -5.51 -0.39 -5.50
N SER A 50 -4.99 -0.06 -6.69
CA SER A 50 -5.78 0.35 -7.85
C SER A 50 -6.72 -0.76 -8.31
N PHE A 51 -6.19 -1.98 -8.46
CA PHE A 51 -7.01 -3.14 -8.82
C PHE A 51 -8.00 -3.50 -7.72
N GLY A 52 -7.57 -3.49 -6.45
CA GLY A 52 -8.42 -3.83 -5.32
C GLY A 52 -9.58 -2.87 -5.13
N LEU A 53 -9.38 -1.57 -5.38
CA LEU A 53 -10.46 -0.57 -5.42
C LEU A 53 -11.40 -0.81 -6.60
N PHE A 54 -10.87 -1.03 -7.80
CA PHE A 54 -11.68 -1.35 -8.98
C PHE A 54 -12.61 -2.55 -8.72
N TYR A 55 -12.06 -3.64 -8.17
CA TYR A 55 -12.86 -4.82 -7.81
C TYR A 55 -13.79 -4.56 -6.63
N SER A 56 -13.42 -3.73 -5.65
CA SER A 56 -14.30 -3.37 -4.53
C SER A 56 -15.59 -2.72 -5.03
N PHE A 57 -15.47 -1.76 -5.96
CA PHE A 57 -16.64 -1.10 -6.55
C PHE A 57 -17.47 -2.03 -7.43
N LYS A 58 -16.82 -2.93 -8.19
CA LYS A 58 -17.51 -3.93 -9.00
C LYS A 58 -18.25 -4.97 -8.16
N GLU A 59 -17.71 -5.32 -6.99
CA GLU A 59 -18.30 -6.29 -6.07
C GLU A 59 -19.31 -5.68 -5.09
N LYS A 60 -19.52 -4.34 -5.06
CA LYS A 60 -20.31 -3.64 -4.04
C LYS A 60 -21.68 -4.27 -3.74
N ASN A 61 -22.41 -4.71 -4.78
CA ASN A 61 -23.75 -5.31 -4.64
C ASN A 61 -23.73 -6.83 -4.35
N LEU A 62 -22.56 -7.46 -4.37
CA LEU A 62 -22.37 -8.91 -4.28
C LEU A 62 -21.82 -9.37 -2.92
N VAL A 63 -21.42 -8.43 -2.06
CA VAL A 63 -20.81 -8.70 -0.74
C VAL A 63 -21.52 -7.91 0.35
N THR A 64 -21.39 -8.37 1.60
CA THR A 64 -21.91 -7.64 2.76
C THR A 64 -21.21 -6.30 2.91
N ILE A 65 -21.93 -5.30 3.45
CA ILE A 65 -21.41 -3.94 3.63
C ILE A 65 -20.12 -3.92 4.46
N THR A 66 -20.01 -4.80 5.45
CA THR A 66 -18.82 -4.98 6.28
C THR A 66 -17.59 -5.42 5.48
N LYS A 67 -17.75 -6.38 4.57
CA LYS A 67 -16.66 -6.87 3.70
C LYS A 67 -16.27 -5.82 2.66
N PHE A 68 -17.24 -5.08 2.13
CA PHE A 68 -16.99 -3.97 1.22
C PHE A 68 -16.16 -2.86 1.89
N ILE A 69 -16.56 -2.41 3.09
CA ILE A 69 -15.82 -1.39 3.86
C ILE A 69 -14.42 -1.89 4.20
N LEU A 70 -14.29 -3.13 4.71
CA LEU A 70 -12.99 -3.69 5.04
C LEU A 70 -12.07 -3.75 3.82
N SER A 71 -12.59 -4.17 2.66
CA SER A 71 -11.84 -4.18 1.40
C SER A 71 -11.38 -2.79 1.00
N LEU A 72 -12.25 -1.78 1.11
CA LEU A 72 -11.88 -0.39 0.81
C LEU A 72 -10.76 0.09 1.72
N VAL A 73 -10.87 -0.12 3.04
CA VAL A 73 -9.84 0.28 4.01
C VAL A 73 -8.51 -0.38 3.68
N LEU A 74 -8.49 -1.69 3.47
CA LEU A 74 -7.27 -2.44 3.19
C LEU A 74 -6.57 -2.00 1.89
N ASN A 75 -7.34 -1.65 0.86
CA ASN A 75 -6.78 -1.17 -0.41
C ASN A 75 -6.39 0.32 -0.38
N LEU A 76 -6.94 1.12 0.55
CA LEU A 76 -6.57 2.53 0.72
C LEU A 76 -5.38 2.76 1.66
N LEU A 77 -5.08 1.80 2.54
CA LEU A 77 -3.97 1.93 3.50
C LEU A 77 -2.64 2.28 2.82
N PHE A 78 -2.31 1.63 1.71
CA PHE A 78 -1.02 1.81 1.06
C PHE A 78 -0.85 3.23 0.45
N PRO A 79 -1.79 3.75 -0.37
CA PRO A 79 -1.76 5.14 -0.82
C PRO A 79 -1.74 6.15 0.33
N LEU A 80 -2.50 5.90 1.40
CA LEU A 80 -2.57 6.82 2.54
C LEU A 80 -1.24 6.91 3.29
N ILE A 81 -0.53 5.78 3.46
CA ILE A 81 0.81 5.78 4.07
C ILE A 81 1.78 6.58 3.21
N ILE A 82 1.76 6.42 1.89
CA ILE A 82 2.63 7.19 0.99
C ILE A 82 2.30 8.68 1.07
N LEU A 83 1.03 9.05 1.02
CA LEU A 83 0.57 10.43 1.19
C LEU A 83 1.06 11.03 2.50
N PHE A 84 0.96 10.27 3.59
CA PHE A 84 1.45 10.69 4.90
C PHE A 84 2.96 10.91 4.91
N LEU A 85 3.74 9.97 4.35
CA LEU A 85 5.20 10.09 4.25
C LEU A 85 5.63 11.28 3.38
N LEU A 86 4.92 11.55 2.28
CA LEU A 86 5.16 12.71 1.45
C LEU A 86 4.80 14.01 2.18
N ALA A 87 3.69 14.03 2.91
CA ALA A 87 3.26 15.21 3.67
C ALA A 87 4.26 15.55 4.80
N MET A 88 4.82 14.56 5.48
CA MET A 88 5.85 14.79 6.50
C MET A 88 7.14 15.37 5.92
N ASN A 89 7.53 14.93 4.72
CA ASN A 89 8.75 15.38 4.05
C ASN A 89 8.50 16.47 2.99
N LEU A 90 7.32 17.10 3.01
CA LEU A 90 6.89 18.01 1.96
C LEU A 90 7.78 19.26 1.89
N ASN A 91 8.17 19.79 3.06
CA ASN A 91 9.06 20.94 3.14
C ASN A 91 10.43 20.64 2.53
N ASP A 92 10.99 19.46 2.80
CA ASP A 92 12.28 19.05 2.23
C ASP A 92 12.18 18.84 0.72
N PHE A 93 11.07 18.29 0.24
CA PHE A 93 10.80 18.13 -1.19
C PHE A 93 10.66 19.48 -1.92
N LEU A 94 9.93 20.44 -1.33
CA LEU A 94 9.76 21.78 -1.91
C LEU A 94 11.07 22.58 -1.94
N ASN A 95 11.95 22.39 -0.96
CA ASN A 95 13.26 23.05 -0.93
C ASN A 95 14.28 22.43 -1.91
N PHE A 96 14.03 21.21 -2.39
CA PHE A 96 14.88 20.54 -3.37
C PHE A 96 14.55 20.93 -4.83
N LEU A 97 13.37 21.48 -5.07
CA LEU A 97 12.80 21.80 -6.39
C LEU A 97 13.10 23.24 -6.79
#